data_AF-A0A937P816-F1
#
_entry.id   AF-A0A937P816-F1
#
_cell.length_a   1.000
_cell.length_b   1.000
_cell.length_c   1.000
_cell.angle_alpha   90.00
_cell.angle_beta   90.00
_cell.angle_gamma   90.00
#
_symmetry.space_group_name_H-M   'P 1'
#
loop_
_entity.id
_entity.type
_entity.pdbx_description
1 polymer ?
#
loop_
_entity_poly.entity_id
_entity_poly.type
_entity_poly.pdbx_seq_one_letter_code
_entity_poly.pdbx_strand_id
1 'polypeptide(L)' 'MQRVVIDIPDNKVNFFLELVKNLGFKKVKRLSDKQKEFMDDLKHSLEQVKLHQEGKIKLQSAEDFLNEL' A
#
# COMPACT_ATOMS: atom_id res chain seq x y z
N MET A 1 6.05 -14.63 -12.48
CA MET A 1 4.84 -13.80 -12.75
C MET A 1 5.06 -12.43 -12.13
N GLN A 2 4.96 -11.35 -12.91
CA GLN A 2 5.08 -9.98 -12.39
C GLN A 2 3.71 -9.48 -11.89
N ARG A 3 3.69 -8.68 -10.82
CA ARG A 3 2.50 -8.04 -10.28
C ARG A 3 2.73 -6.53 -10.27
N VAL A 4 1.75 -5.79 -10.76
CA VAL A 4 1.81 -4.33 -10.84
C VAL A 4 0.62 -3.77 -10.08
N VAL A 5 0.86 -2.78 -9.21
CA VAL A 5 -0.16 -1.99 -8.52
C VAL A 5 -0.21 -0.64 -9.22
N ILE A 6 -1.42 -0.15 -9.51
CA ILE A 6 -1.64 1.09 -10.26
C ILE A 6 -2.65 1.92 -9.47
N ASP A 7 -2.28 3.16 -9.14
CA ASP A 7 -3.19 4.13 -8.56
C ASP A 7 -3.98 4.82 -9.68
N ILE A 8 -5.31 4.75 -9.59
CA ILE A 8 -6.23 5.26 -10.61
C ILE A 8 -7.23 6.16 -9.92
N PRO A 9 -7.49 7.38 -10.44
CA PRO A 9 -8.56 8.24 -9.95
C PRO A 9 -9.91 7.52 -9.94
N ASP A 10 -10.72 7.69 -8.89
CA ASP A 10 -11.98 6.94 -8.71
C ASP A 10 -12.92 7.07 -9.92
N ASN A 11 -12.99 8.26 -10.52
CA ASN A 11 -13.80 8.53 -11.71
C ASN A 11 -13.33 7.79 -12.97
N LYS A 12 -12.11 7.26 -12.99
CA LYS A 12 -11.53 6.51 -14.11
C LYS A 12 -11.49 4.99 -13.87
N VAL A 13 -11.83 4.51 -12.67
CA VAL A 13 -11.77 3.08 -12.33
C VAL A 13 -12.67 2.24 -13.23
N ASN A 14 -13.91 2.66 -13.47
CA ASN A 14 -14.84 1.91 -14.32
C ASN A 14 -14.34 1.80 -15.77
N PHE A 15 -13.89 2.91 -16.35
CA PHE A 15 -13.31 2.93 -17.69
C PHE A 15 -12.08 2.01 -17.80
N PHE A 16 -11.18 2.08 -16.82
CA PHE A 16 -9.98 1.24 -16.82
C PHE A 16 -10.32 -0.26 -16.74
N LEU A 17 -11.32 -0.62 -15.94
CA LEU A 17 -11.76 -2.02 -15.83
C LEU A 17 -12.38 -2.56 -17.11
N GLU A 18 -13.11 -1.73 -17.85
CA GLU A 18 -13.64 -2.11 -19.17
C GLU A 18 -12.51 -2.34 -20.18
N LEU A 19 -11.51 -1.45 -20.22
CA LEU A 19 -10.32 -1.64 -21.06
C LEU A 19 -9.59 -2.94 -20.72
N VAL A 20 -9.34 -3.19 -19.45
CA VAL A 20 -8.62 -4.38 -18.98
C VAL A 20 -9.43 -5.66 -19.28
N LYS A 21 -10.76 -5.61 -19.19
CA LYS A 21 -11.62 -6.73 -19.63
C LYS A 21 -11.52 -6.96 -21.14
N ASN A 22 -11.57 -5.89 -21.95
CA ASN A 22 -11.46 -5.99 -23.41
C ASN A 22 -10.09 -6.53 -23.88
N LEU A 23 -9.03 -6.26 -23.11
CA LEU A 23 -7.68 -6.80 -23.36
C LEU A 23 -7.52 -8.27 -22.88
N GLY A 24 -8.55 -8.89 -22.30
CA GLY A 24 -8.54 -10.32 -21.96
C GLY A 24 -7.97 -10.66 -20.58
N PHE A 25 -7.73 -9.67 -19.72
CA PHE A 25 -7.23 -9.91 -18.36
C PHE A 25 -8.32 -10.51 -17.46
N LYS A 26 -8.26 -11.82 -17.20
CA LYS A 26 -9.28 -12.56 -16.42
C LYS A 26 -9.23 -12.36 -14.90
N LYS A 27 -8.18 -11.75 -14.35
CA LYS A 27 -7.95 -11.69 -12.88
C LYS A 27 -7.67 -10.27 -12.42
N VAL A 28 -8.72 -9.45 -12.41
CA VAL A 28 -8.66 -8.14 -11.74
C VAL A 28 -9.20 -8.30 -10.32
N LYS A 29 -8.34 -8.07 -9.33
CA LYS A 29 -8.75 -8.03 -7.92
C LYS A 29 -8.82 -6.58 -7.50
N ARG A 30 -10.00 -6.13 -7.07
CA ARG A 30 -10.14 -4.85 -6.37
C ARG A 30 -9.73 -5.07 -4.92
N LEU A 31 -8.88 -4.19 -4.40
CA LEU A 31 -8.60 -4.13 -2.97
C LEU A 31 -9.79 -3.44 -2.30
N SER A 32 -10.27 -4.00 -1.19
CA SER A 32 -11.23 -3.28 -0.34
C SER A 32 -10.54 -2.08 0.33
N ASP A 33 -11.32 -1.14 0.87
CA ASP A 33 -10.75 0.03 1.54
C ASP A 33 -9.86 -0.37 2.73
N LYS A 34 -10.27 -1.36 3.52
CA LYS A 34 -9.43 -1.96 4.58
C LYS A 34 -8.11 -2.53 4.06
N GLN A 35 -8.10 -3.10 2.85
CA GLN A 35 -6.88 -3.65 2.26
C GLN A 35 -5.96 -2.56 1.71
N LYS A 36 -6.51 -1.42 1.29
CA LYS A 36 -5.72 -0.23 0.92
C LYS A 36 -5.08 0.39 2.15
N GLU A 37 -5.86 0.62 3.20
CA GLU A 37 -5.40 1.16 4.49
C GLU A 37 -4.25 0.29 5.04
N PHE A 38 -4.43 -1.02 5.09
CA PHE A 38 -3.36 -1.95 5.52
C PHE A 38 -2.10 -1.88 4.64
N MET A 39 -2.25 -1.65 3.33
CA MET A 39 -1.11 -1.51 2.42
C MET A 39 -0.35 -0.21 2.67
N ASP A 40 -1.07 0.88 2.91
CA ASP A 40 -0.50 2.18 3.23
C ASP A 40 0.22 2.14 4.58
N ASP A 41 -0.39 1.52 5.60
CA ASP A 41 0.22 1.31 6.92
C ASP A 41 1.50 0.47 6.84
N LEU A 42 1.48 -0.62 6.06
CA LEU A 42 2.67 -1.43 5.81
C LEU A 42 3.76 -0.64 5.11
N LYS A 43 3.40 0.12 4.07
CA LYS A 43 4.35 0.93 3.31
C LYS A 43 4.99 2.00 4.21
N HIS A 44 4.19 2.66 5.02
CA HIS A 44 4.66 3.64 6.01
C HIS A 44 5.61 2.98 7.01
N SER A 45 5.25 1.82 7.56
CA SER A 45 6.10 1.07 8.50
C SER A 45 7.45 0.70 7.89
N LEU A 46 7.46 0.24 6.63
CA LEU A 46 8.71 -0.07 5.92
C LEU A 46 9.55 1.18 5.65
N GLU A 47 8.91 2.31 5.34
CA GLU A 47 9.59 3.58 5.14
C GLU A 47 10.24 4.10 6.43
N GLN A 48 9.56 3.95 7.58
CA GLN A 48 10.13 4.26 8.90
C GLN A 48 11.37 3.39 9.19
N VAL A 49 11.28 2.07 8.94
CA VAL A 49 12.44 1.17 9.11
C VAL A 49 13.60 1.58 8.20
N LYS A 50 13.32 1.95 6.95
CA LYS A 50 14.33 2.42 6.00
C LYS A 50 14.98 3.73 6.47
N LEU A 51 14.20 4.72 6.88
CA LEU A 51 14.71 6.00 7.38
C LEU A 51 15.54 5.83 8.65
N HIS A 52 15.21 4.85 9.50
CA HIS A 52 15.99 4.47 10.65
C HIS A 52 17.34 3.86 10.27
N GLN A 53 17.36 2.94 9.32
CA GLN A 53 18.59 2.37 8.76
C GLN A 53 19.48 3.44 8.11
N GLU A 54 18.88 4.45 7.49
CA GLU A 54 19.58 5.62 6.94
C GLU A 54 20.06 6.62 8.01
N GLY A 55 19.75 6.38 9.29
CA GLY A 55 20.14 7.24 10.42
C GLY A 55 19.40 8.58 10.50
N LYS A 56 18.35 8.77 9.69
CA LYS A 56 17.59 10.02 9.61
C LYS A 56 16.56 10.18 10.71
N ILE A 57 16.11 9.06 11.31
CA ILE A 57 15.16 9.04 12.41
C ILE A 57 15.59 8.04 13.49
N LYS A 58 15.37 8.42 14.75
CA LYS A 58 15.44 7.48 15.87
C LYS A 58 14.07 6.82 15.98
N LEU A 59 14.00 5.50 15.81
CA LEU A 59 12.78 4.78 16.15
C LEU A 59 12.60 4.85 17.67
N GLN A 60 11.37 5.12 18.10
CA GLN A 60 10.92 4.87 19.46
C GLN A 60 11.15 3.39 19.78
N SER A 61 11.73 3.08 20.93
CA SER A 61 11.94 1.68 21.29
C SER A 61 10.59 1.00 21.53
N ALA A 62 10.53 -0.32 21.36
CA ALA A 62 9.31 -1.07 21.68
C ALA A 62 8.90 -0.91 23.15
N GLU A 63 9.86 -0.67 24.05
CA GLU A 63 9.59 -0.36 25.46
C GLU A 63 8.96 1.04 25.62
N ASP A 64 9.48 2.05 24.93
CA ASP A 64 8.93 3.41 24.97
C ASP A 64 7.52 3.46 24.38
N PHE A 65 7.23 2.67 23.35
CA PHE A 65 5.89 2.54 22.77
C PHE A 65 4.90 1.88 23.74
N LEU A 66 5.31 0.84 24.45
CA LEU A 66 4.46 0.17 25.43
C LEU A 66 4.19 1.02 26.68
N ASN A 67 5.06 1.99 26.98
CA ASN A 67 4.89 2.90 28.12
C ASN A 67 3.98 4.11 27.83
N GLU A 68 3.63 4.38 26.57
CA GLU A 68 2.75 5.50 26.17
C GLU A 68 1.26 5.10 26.04
N LEU A 69 0.93 3.81 26.15
CA LEU A 69 -0.44 3.27 26.14
C LEU A 69 -0.98 3.04 27.56
#